data_AF-A0A1G1NTU8-F1
#
_entry.id   AF-A0A1G1NTU8-F1
#
_cell.length_a   1.000
_cell.length_b   1.000
_cell.length_c   1.000
_cell.angle_alpha   90.00
_cell.angle_beta   90.00
_cell.angle_gamma   90.00
#
_symmetry.space_group_name_H-M   'P 1'
#
loop_
_entity.id
_entity.type
_entity.pdbx_description
1 polymer ?
#
loop_
_entity_poly.entity_id
_entity_poly.type
_entity_poly.pdbx_seq_one_letter_code
_entity_poly.pdbx_strand_id
1 'polypeptide(L)' 'MPPPYVKTIKEEILYEYAKLISRSAFKGSINYGFVTDRFQALRDGSATMSGTIREWQREQELTCFCWRACSKV' A
#
# COMPACT_ATOMS: atom_id res chain seq x y z
N MET A 1 -0.37 -8.03 16.89
CA MET A 1 -1.65 -7.80 17.59
C MET A 1 -2.11 -6.39 17.25
N PRO A 2 -3.36 -6.22 16.78
CA PRO A 2 -3.86 -4.90 16.47
C PRO A 2 -4.00 -4.05 17.75
N PRO A 3 -3.79 -2.75 17.64
CA PRO A 3 -3.98 -1.82 18.74
C PRO A 3 -5.46 -1.68 19.08
N PRO A 4 -5.81 -1.26 20.32
CA PRO A 4 -7.17 -1.30 20.86
C PRO A 4 -8.18 -0.41 20.11
N TYR A 5 -7.72 0.50 19.24
CA TYR A 5 -8.57 1.34 18.41
C TYR A 5 -9.06 0.67 17.13
N VAL A 6 -8.57 -0.53 16.81
CA VAL A 6 -9.04 -1.36 15.68
C VAL A 6 -10.07 -2.34 16.24
N LYS A 7 -11.35 -2.18 15.86
CA LYS A 7 -12.46 -2.94 16.45
C LYS A 7 -13.17 -3.85 15.47
N THR A 8 -13.18 -3.48 14.20
CA THR A 8 -13.91 -4.20 13.15
C THR A 8 -12.95 -4.92 12.20
N ILE A 9 -13.44 -5.98 11.55
CA ILE A 9 -12.68 -6.70 10.51
C ILE A 9 -12.24 -5.76 9.40
N LYS A 10 -13.09 -4.79 9.02
CA LYS A 10 -12.76 -3.79 8.01
C LYS A 10 -11.57 -2.94 8.45
N GLU A 11 -11.58 -2.47 9.70
CA GLU A 11 -10.45 -1.70 10.24
C GLU A 11 -9.18 -2.55 10.33
N GLU A 12 -9.28 -3.84 10.66
CA GLU A 12 -8.12 -4.75 10.65
C GLU A 12 -7.49 -4.83 9.25
N ILE A 13 -8.32 -4.96 8.21
CA ILE A 13 -7.85 -4.97 6.81
C ILE A 13 -7.14 -3.65 6.46
N LEU A 14 -7.71 -2.51 6.85
CA LEU A 14 -7.11 -1.20 6.61
C LEU A 14 -5.79 -1.04 7.40
N TYR A 15 -5.72 -1.57 8.61
CA TYR A 15 -4.54 -1.52 9.45
C TYR A 15 -3.40 -2.39 8.90
N GLU A 16 -3.70 -3.60 8.42
CA GLU A 16 -2.71 -4.44 7.74
C GLU A 16 -2.26 -3.82 6.41
N TYR A 17 -3.18 -3.21 5.66
CA TYR A 17 -2.80 -2.49 4.45
C TYR A 17 -1.87 -1.30 4.75
N ALA A 18 -2.13 -0.54 5.82
CA ALA A 18 -1.23 0.52 6.26
C ALA A 18 0.18 0.01 6.63
N LYS A 19 0.29 -1.20 7.21
CA LYS A 19 1.60 -1.85 7.45
C LYS A 19 2.32 -2.19 6.14
N LEU A 20 1.60 -2.66 5.12
CA LEU A 20 2.18 -2.93 3.80
C LEU A 20 2.74 -1.64 3.18
N ILE A 21 1.99 -0.54 3.24
CA ILE A 21 2.47 0.77 2.76
C ILE A 21 3.74 1.19 3.51
N SER A 22 3.75 1.05 4.84
CA SER A 22 4.95 1.35 5.63
C SER A 22 6.15 0.52 5.17
N ARG A 23 5.98 -0.79 4.96
CA ARG A 23 7.08 -1.66 4.52
C ARG A 23 7.61 -1.23 3.15
N SER A 24 6.73 -0.88 2.22
CA SER A 24 7.13 -0.39 0.91
C SER A 24 7.87 0.95 0.99
N ALA A 25 7.41 1.88 1.83
CA ALA A 25 8.01 3.20 1.97
C ALA A 25 9.36 3.18 2.70
N PHE A 26 9.52 2.29 3.69
CA PHE A 26 10.69 2.25 4.57
C PHE A 26 11.57 1.00 4.36
N LYS A 27 11.67 0.52 3.11
CA LYS A 27 12.59 -0.57 2.71
C LYS A 27 12.47 -1.84 3.58
N GLY A 28 11.24 -2.23 3.89
CA GLY A 28 10.92 -3.42 4.67
C GLY A 28 10.78 -3.19 6.18
N SER A 29 11.12 -2.00 6.69
CA SER A 29 10.89 -1.66 8.10
C SER A 29 9.46 -1.15 8.35
N ILE A 30 8.95 -1.40 9.56
CA ILE A 30 7.62 -0.96 9.99
C ILE A 30 7.79 0.25 10.90
N ASN A 31 7.23 1.38 10.50
CA ASN A 31 7.14 2.57 11.33
C ASN A 31 5.70 2.73 11.81
N TYR A 32 5.44 2.40 13.08
CA TYR A 32 4.08 2.40 13.64
C TYR A 32 3.41 3.78 13.69
N GLY A 33 4.19 4.87 13.78
CA GLY A 33 3.65 6.23 13.68
C GLY A 33 3.06 6.48 12.29
N PHE A 34 3.82 6.11 11.25
CA PHE A 34 3.36 6.19 9.86
C PHE A 34 2.20 5.24 9.56
N VAL A 35 2.21 4.02 10.12
CA VAL A 35 1.09 3.08 9.98
C VAL A 35 -0.19 3.68 10.55
N THR A 36 -0.11 4.34 11.71
CA THR A 36 -1.28 4.94 12.36
C THR A 36 -1.85 6.11 11.54
N ASP A 37 -0.98 6.98 11.02
CA ASP A 37 -1.34 8.07 10.12
C ASP A 37 -2.06 7.56 8.85
N ARG A 38 -1.48 6.56 8.18
CA ARG A 38 -2.09 5.96 6.99
C ARG A 38 -3.38 5.21 7.28
N PHE A 39 -3.47 4.52 8.41
CA PHE A 39 -4.70 3.88 8.83
C PHE A 39 -5.83 4.89 9.04
N GLN A 40 -5.56 6.02 9.71
CA GLN A 40 -6.55 7.09 9.90
C GLN A 40 -6.99 7.65 8.55
N ALA A 41 -6.05 7.96 7.65
CA ALA A 41 -6.37 8.45 6.31
C ALA A 41 -7.26 7.48 5.50
N LEU A 42 -6.99 6.17 5.59
CA LEU A 42 -7.78 5.12 4.94
C LEU A 42 -9.17 4.94 5.55
N ARG A 43 -9.27 5.05 6.87
CA ARG A 43 -10.53 4.91 7.61
C ARG A 43 -11.44 6.11 7.36
N ASP A 44 -10.87 7.31 7.36
CA ASP A 44 -11.58 8.57 7.18
C ASP A 44 -11.86 8.84 5.69
N GLY A 45 -11.33 8.02 4.79
CA GLY A 45 -11.56 8.08 3.34
C GLY A 45 -10.79 9.18 2.63
N SER A 46 -9.85 9.86 3.30
CA SER A 46 -8.95 10.83 2.67
C SER A 46 -7.89 10.16 1.79
N ALA A 47 -7.58 8.90 2.07
CA ALA A 47 -6.81 8.02 1.21
C ALA A 47 -7.67 6.80 0.84
N THR A 48 -7.65 6.44 -0.43
CA THR A 48 -8.23 5.17 -0.90
C THR A 48 -7.10 4.16 -0.98
N MET A 49 -7.39 2.88 -0.72
CA MET A 49 -6.46 1.82 -1.08
C MET A 49 -6.14 1.98 -2.56
N SER A 50 -4.86 2.23 -2.89
CA SER A 50 -4.47 2.27 -4.29
C SER A 50 -4.88 0.93 -4.87
N GLY A 51 -5.57 0.96 -6.00
CA GLY A 51 -5.95 -0.26 -6.70
C GLY A 51 -4.69 -0.79 -7.35
N THR A 52 -3.67 -1.16 -6.55
CA THR A 52 -2.28 -1.32 -6.96
C THR A 52 -2.16 -2.29 -8.12
N ILE A 53 -3.12 -3.20 -8.33
CA ILE A 53 -3.23 -3.98 -9.56
C ILE A 53 -3.29 -3.09 -10.82
N ARG A 54 -4.14 -2.07 -10.89
CA ARG A 54 -4.37 -1.24 -12.09
C ARG A 54 -3.26 -0.22 -12.33
N GLU A 55 -2.73 0.42 -11.28
CA GLU A 55 -1.57 1.31 -11.41
C GLU A 55 -0.29 0.53 -11.74
N TRP A 56 -0.04 -0.62 -11.08
CA TRP A 56 1.08 -1.50 -11.40
C TRP A 56 0.94 -2.19 -12.77
N GLN A 57 -0.27 -2.61 -13.18
CA GLN A 57 -0.53 -3.08 -14.54
C GLN A 57 -0.21 -1.97 -15.56
N ARG A 58 -0.66 -0.75 -15.29
CA ARG A 58 -0.39 0.40 -16.18
C ARG A 58 1.10 0.73 -16.22
N GLU A 59 1.82 0.63 -15.11
CA GLU A 59 3.28 0.76 -15.06
C GLU A 59 3.98 -0.38 -15.83
N GLN A 60 3.50 -1.62 -15.75
CA GLN A 60 4.02 -2.73 -16.59
C GLN A 60 3.69 -2.56 -18.08
N GLU A 61 2.50 -2.08 -18.43
CA GLU A 61 2.13 -1.75 -19.82
C GLU A 61 2.99 -0.61 -20.38
N LEU A 62 3.30 0.39 -19.54
CA LEU A 62 4.17 1.52 -19.89
C LEU A 62 5.67 1.16 -19.91
N THR A 63 6.08 0.06 -19.29
CA THR A 63 7.49 -0.39 -19.29
C THR A 63 7.97 -0.79 -20.69
N CYS A 64 7.06 -1.10 -21.61
CA CYS A 64 7.39 -1.34 -23.03
C CYS A 64 7.55 -0.07 -23.89
N PHE A 65 7.36 1.14 -23.33
CA PHE A 65 7.42 2.39 -24.11
C PHE A 65 8.78 3.11 -24.05
N CYS A 66 9.69 2.71 -23.16
CA CYS A 66 11.10 3.06 -23.27
C CYS A 66 11.81 1.98 -24.09
N TRP A 67 12.24 2.33 -25.30
CA TRP A 67 12.75 1.49 -26.39
C TRP A 67 13.90 0.50 -26.10
N ARG A 68 14.32 0.28 -24.85
CA ARG A 68 15.33 -0.72 -24.50
C ARG A 68 14.96 -1.47 -23.23
N ALA A 69 14.95 -2.79 -23.37
CA ALA A 69 14.89 -3.82 -22.34
C ALA A 69 13.48 -4.28 -21.92
N CYS A 70 12.85 -5.05 -22.79
CA CYS A 70 12.02 -6.16 -22.36
C CYS A 70 12.61 -7.46 -22.95
N SER A 71 13.63 -8.01 -22.28
CA SER A 71 14.08 -9.37 -22.54
C SER A 71 13.39 -10.28 -21.53
N LYS A 72 12.33 -10.96 -21.98
CA LYS A 72 11.74 -12.08 -21.25
C LYS A 72 12.80 -13.18 -21.12
N VAL A 73 13.05 -13.62 -19.89
CA VAL A 73 13.58 -14.95 -19.59
C VAL A 73 12.44 -15.75 -18.98
#